data_AF-A0A845XBX5-F1
#
_entry.id   AF-A0A845XBX5-F1
#
_cell.length_a   1.000
_cell.length_b   1.000
_cell.length_c   1.000
_cell.angle_alpha   90.00
_cell.angle_beta   90.00
_cell.angle_gamma   90.00
#
_symmetry.space_group_name_H-M   'P 1'
#
loop_
_entity.id
_entity.type
_entity.pdbx_description
1 polymer ?
#
loop_
_entity_poly.entity_id
_entity_poly.type
_entity_poly.pdbx_seq_one_letter_code
_entity_poly.pdbx_strand_id
1 'polypeptide(L)'
;CCQLGVQLWTADRGLVKGNQVVLETLAAVQIQADAIAAFPLDAPSLCLTAQASRLKQLPPHSRYLLFSAASVSIAEIQGFQIDSDRPLAAQLAQAVR
;
A
#
# COMPACT_ATOMS: atom_id res chain seq x y z
N CYS A 1 -7.71 -1.73 -23.50
CA CYS A 1 -8.69 -0.70 -23.14
C CYS A 1 -9.40 -1.10 -21.84
N CYS A 2 -8.71 -0.98 -20.70
CA CYS A 2 -9.33 -0.97 -19.37
C CYS A 2 -8.44 -0.03 -18.54
N GLN A 3 -8.85 1.21 -18.33
CA GLN A 3 -8.15 2.04 -17.34
C GLN A 3 -8.56 1.50 -15.96
N LEU A 4 -7.58 1.08 -15.17
CA LEU A 4 -7.79 0.69 -13.79
C LEU A 4 -8.35 1.92 -13.05
N GLY A 5 -9.54 1.81 -12.45
CA GLY A 5 -10.14 2.89 -11.67
C GLY A 5 -9.43 3.05 -10.33
N VAL A 6 -8.18 3.55 -10.35
CA VAL A 6 -7.33 3.60 -9.16
C VAL A 6 -7.85 4.65 -8.19
N GLN A 7 -8.04 4.22 -6.94
CA GLN A 7 -8.25 5.08 -5.80
C GLN A 7 -7.05 4.91 -4.87
N LEU A 8 -6.52 6.00 -4.36
CA LEU A 8 -5.38 6.02 -3.46
C LEU A 8 -5.81 6.68 -2.16
N TRP A 9 -5.55 6.03 -1.04
CA TRP A 9 -5.66 6.68 0.26
C TRP A 9 -4.27 7.02 0.79
N THR A 10 -4.11 8.23 1.32
CA THR A 10 -2.91 8.66 2.05
C THR A 10 -3.33 9.31 3.37
N ALA A 11 -2.45 9.25 4.36
CA ALA A 11 -2.79 9.72 5.70
C ALA A 11 -3.02 11.24 5.77
N ASP A 12 -2.36 11.99 4.90
CA ASP A 12 -2.40 13.45 4.81
C ASP A 12 -3.51 13.97 3.87
N ARG A 13 -3.90 13.21 2.83
CA ARG A 13 -4.88 13.67 1.84
C ARG A 13 -6.18 12.88 1.81
N GLY A 14 -6.27 11.79 2.55
CA GLY A 14 -7.43 10.89 2.49
C GLY A 14 -7.56 10.22 1.11
N LEU A 15 -8.81 9.98 0.69
CA LEU A 15 -9.11 9.23 -0.54
C LEU A 15 -9.05 10.13 -1.79
N VAL A 16 -8.13 9.81 -2.68
CA VAL A 16 -7.90 10.46 -3.99
C VAL A 16 -8.32 9.50 -5.10
N LYS A 17 -8.94 10.02 -6.16
CA LYS A 17 -9.43 9.22 -7.30
C LYS A 17 -9.01 9.83 -8.64
N GLY A 18 -8.74 8.98 -9.62
CA GLY A 18 -8.40 9.36 -10.99
C GLY A 18 -6.89 9.30 -11.24
N ASN A 19 -6.52 8.83 -12.43
CA ASN A 19 -5.13 8.43 -12.73
C ASN A 19 -4.11 9.55 -12.53
N GLN A 20 -4.34 10.72 -13.12
CA GLN A 20 -3.37 11.82 -13.04
C GLN A 20 -3.24 12.33 -11.60
N VAL A 21 -4.36 12.59 -10.92
CA VAL A 21 -4.36 13.10 -9.54
C VAL A 21 -3.73 12.09 -8.57
N VAL A 22 -3.97 10.79 -8.78
CA VAL A 22 -3.29 9.72 -8.02
C VAL A 22 -1.78 9.75 -8.24
N LEU A 23 -1.31 9.85 -9.49
CA LEU A 23 0.12 9.88 -9.80
C LEU A 23 0.81 11.15 -9.25
N GLU A 24 0.17 12.30 -9.38
CA GLU A 24 0.64 13.57 -8.79
C GLU A 24 0.69 13.49 -7.27
N THR A 25 -0.33 12.89 -6.65
CA THR A 25 -0.34 12.66 -5.20
C THR A 25 0.82 11.77 -4.78
N LEU A 26 1.07 10.66 -5.49
CA LEU A 26 2.21 9.77 -5.21
C LEU A 26 3.55 10.48 -5.35
N ALA A 27 3.71 11.32 -6.37
CA ALA A 27 4.93 12.12 -6.57
C ALA A 27 5.13 13.16 -5.46
N ALA A 28 4.04 13.65 -4.86
CA ALA A 28 4.05 14.64 -3.78
C ALA A 28 4.01 14.04 -2.36
N VAL A 29 4.03 12.71 -2.21
CA VAL A 29 4.02 12.06 -0.89
C VAL A 29 5.28 12.43 -0.12
N GLN A 30 5.10 12.91 1.11
CA GLN A 30 6.17 13.14 2.06
C GLN A 30 6.22 12.02 3.09
N ILE A 31 7.44 11.59 3.45
CA ILE A 31 7.66 10.62 4.52
C ILE A 31 7.30 11.30 5.85
N GLN A 32 6.64 10.58 6.77
CA GLN A 32 6.22 11.07 8.10
C GLN A 32 5.15 12.16 8.10
N ALA A 33 4.29 12.25 7.08
CA ALA A 33 3.16 13.16 7.14
C ALA A 33 2.20 12.80 8.29
N ASP A 34 1.72 13.83 9.01
CA ASP A 34 0.73 13.66 10.07
C ASP A 34 -0.56 13.08 9.51
N ALA A 35 -1.10 12.08 10.20
CA ALA A 35 -2.35 11.44 9.81
C ALA A 35 -3.53 12.36 10.18
N ILE A 36 -4.09 13.03 9.18
CA ILE A 36 -5.28 13.88 9.34
C ILE A 36 -6.55 13.21 8.80
N ALA A 37 -6.42 12.17 7.97
CA ALA A 37 -7.53 11.39 7.46
C ALA A 37 -7.64 10.03 8.18
N ALA A 38 -8.86 9.57 8.42
CA ALA A 38 -9.12 8.21 8.91
C ALA A 38 -8.83 7.17 7.82
N PHE A 39 -8.30 6.01 8.21
CA PHE A 39 -8.05 4.90 7.29
C PHE A 39 -9.39 4.26 6.87
N PRO A 40 -9.61 3.99 5.57
CA PRO A 40 -10.85 3.39 5.10
C PRO A 40 -10.88 1.91 5.49
N LEU A 41 -11.72 1.56 6.47
CA LEU A 41 -11.87 0.19 6.98
C LEU A 41 -12.97 -0.61 6.24
N ASP A 42 -13.66 0.03 5.30
CA ASP A 42 -14.95 -0.44 4.80
C ASP A 42 -14.80 -1.27 3.53
N ALA A 43 -13.59 -1.33 2.96
CA ALA A 43 -13.31 -2.01 1.69
C ALA A 43 -11.96 -2.74 1.70
N PRO A 44 -11.87 -3.95 1.11
CA PRO A 44 -10.59 -4.62 0.90
C PRO A 44 -9.63 -3.73 0.11
N SER A 45 -8.44 -3.52 0.66
CA SER A 45 -7.46 -2.57 0.12
C SER A 45 -6.10 -3.23 -0.10
N LEU A 46 -5.31 -2.71 -1.04
CA LEU A 46 -3.88 -3.02 -1.13
C LEU A 46 -3.10 -2.00 -0.29
N CYS A 47 -2.60 -2.42 0.86
CA CYS A 47 -1.83 -1.57 1.76
C CYS A 47 -0.35 -1.54 1.38
N LEU A 48 0.20 -0.34 1.17
CA LEU A 48 1.64 -0.12 1.01
C LEU A 48 2.18 0.49 2.31
N THR A 49 3.03 -0.22 3.05
CA THR A 49 3.50 0.27 4.36
C THR A 49 4.90 -0.21 4.68
N ALA A 50 5.63 0.59 5.46
CA ALA A 50 6.85 0.15 6.14
C ALA A 50 6.59 -0.33 7.58
N GLN A 51 5.40 -0.05 8.12
CA GLN A 51 5.02 -0.40 9.50
C GLN A 51 4.13 -1.64 9.50
N ALA A 52 4.67 -2.76 9.99
CA ALA A 52 3.93 -4.01 10.08
C ALA A 52 2.74 -3.96 11.06
N SER A 53 2.77 -3.07 12.05
CA SER A 53 1.67 -2.88 13.01
C SER A 53 0.36 -2.46 12.33
N ARG A 54 0.44 -1.69 11.23
CA ARG A 54 -0.74 -1.26 10.44
C ARG A 54 -1.47 -2.43 9.79
N LEU A 55 -0.78 -3.54 9.53
CA LEU A 55 -1.36 -4.66 8.82
C LEU A 55 -2.45 -5.36 9.64
N LYS A 56 -2.36 -5.32 10.98
CA LYS A 56 -3.40 -5.84 11.89
C LYS A 56 -4.72 -5.08 11.83
N GLN A 57 -4.72 -3.87 11.26
CA GLN A 57 -5.90 -3.00 11.15
C GLN A 57 -6.59 -3.14 9.79
N LEU A 58 -6.07 -3.98 8.90
CA LEU A 58 -6.62 -4.10 7.56
C LEU A 58 -7.94 -4.88 7.57
N PRO A 59 -8.91 -4.46 6.75
CA PRO A 59 -10.14 -5.22 6.55
C PRO A 59 -9.84 -6.62 6.00
N PRO A 60 -10.69 -7.63 6.29
CA PRO A 60 -10.58 -8.95 5.67
C PRO A 60 -10.45 -8.88 4.15
N HIS A 61 -9.73 -9.83 3.56
CA HIS A 61 -9.43 -9.90 2.12
C HIS A 61 -8.54 -8.78 1.56
N SER A 62 -8.07 -7.86 2.40
CA SER A 62 -7.01 -6.91 2.02
C SER A 62 -5.71 -7.65 1.71
N ARG A 63 -4.84 -6.99 0.93
CA ARG A 63 -3.48 -7.44 0.66
C ARG A 63 -2.47 -6.39 1.10
N TYR A 64 -1.22 -6.78 1.28
CA TYR A 64 -0.16 -5.83 1.61
C TYR A 64 1.09 -5.98 0.76
N LEU A 65 1.79 -4.86 0.63
CA LEU A 65 3.20 -4.76 0.25
C LEU A 65 3.95 -4.11 1.41
N LEU A 66 4.81 -4.90 2.07
CA LEU A 66 5.55 -4.48 3.25
C LEU A 66 6.99 -4.12 2.87
N PHE A 67 7.38 -2.88 3.11
CA PHE A 67 8.73 -2.36 2.93
C PHE A 67 9.45 -2.38 4.29
N SER A 68 9.99 -3.53 4.68
CA SER A 68 10.63 -3.71 6.00
C SER A 68 11.88 -4.57 5.88
N ALA A 69 12.95 -4.16 6.56
CA ALA A 69 14.16 -4.97 6.71
C ALA A 69 13.95 -6.18 7.64
N ALA A 70 13.00 -6.08 8.58
CA ALA A 70 12.65 -7.19 9.46
C ALA A 70 11.62 -8.10 8.78
N SER A 71 11.88 -9.41 8.77
CA SER A 71 10.90 -10.41 8.33
C SER A 71 9.72 -10.42 9.30
N VAL A 72 8.51 -10.21 8.77
CA VAL A 72 7.29 -10.26 9.58
C VAL A 72 6.37 -11.33 9.01
N SER A 73 6.13 -12.39 9.78
CA SER A 73 5.11 -13.37 9.44
C SER A 73 3.74 -12.85 9.87
N ILE A 74 2.86 -12.65 8.90
CA ILE A 74 1.47 -12.22 9.13
C ILE A 74 0.59 -13.34 8.59
N ALA A 75 0.29 -14.31 9.45
CA ALA A 75 -0.39 -15.54 9.06
C ALA A 75 -1.81 -15.30 8.50
N GLU A 76 -2.43 -14.17 8.85
CA GLU A 76 -3.84 -13.92 8.61
C GLU A 76 -4.12 -13.11 7.33
N ILE A 77 -3.10 -12.51 6.72
CA ILE A 77 -3.26 -11.61 5.57
C ILE A 77 -2.29 -12.00 4.47
N GLN A 78 -2.82 -12.25 3.27
CA GLN A 78 -1.98 -12.50 2.10
C GLN A 78 -1.27 -11.21 1.69
N GLY A 79 0.04 -11.27 1.53
CA GLY A 79 0.80 -10.13 1.09
C GLY A 79 2.18 -10.53 0.60
N PHE A 80 2.97 -9.50 0.30
CA PHE A 80 4.30 -9.65 -0.23
C PHE A 80 5.24 -8.69 0.52
N GLN A 81 6.34 -9.21 1.03
CA GLN A 81 7.38 -8.41 1.66
C GLN A 81 8.43 -8.06 0.59
N ILE A 82 8.72 -6.77 0.46
CA ILE A 82 9.78 -6.27 -0.42
C ILE A 82 11.12 -6.46 0.29
N ASP A 83 12.03 -7.11 -0.42
CA ASP A 83 13.44 -7.19 -0.08
C ASP A 83 14.16 -5.91 -0.55
N SER A 84 14.81 -5.18 0.35
CA SER A 84 15.53 -3.96 -0.01
C SER A 84 16.77 -4.21 -0.86
N ASP A 85 17.33 -5.43 -0.83
CA ASP A 85 18.58 -5.76 -1.52
C ASP A 85 18.35 -6.18 -2.97
N ARG A 86 17.09 -6.29 -3.41
CA ARG A 86 16.71 -6.68 -4.77
C ARG A 86 15.97 -5.55 -5.48
N PRO A 87 16.12 -5.40 -6.82
CA PRO A 87 15.38 -4.38 -7.57
C PRO A 87 13.86 -4.54 -7.42
N LEU A 88 13.17 -3.46 -7.01
CA LEU A 88 11.72 -3.47 -6.75
C LEU A 88 10.91 -3.98 -7.96
N ALA A 89 11.24 -3.51 -9.16
CA ALA A 89 10.54 -3.90 -10.38
C ALA A 89 10.62 -5.42 -10.65
N ALA A 90 11.78 -6.03 -10.40
CA ALA A 90 11.99 -7.46 -10.59
C ALA A 90 11.18 -8.30 -9.59
N GLN A 91 11.04 -7.80 -8.36
CA GLN A 91 10.25 -8.45 -7.32
C GLN A 91 8.74 -8.36 -7.61
N LEU A 92 8.24 -7.17 -7.99
CA LEU A 92 6.83 -6.97 -8.31
C LEU A 92 6.39 -7.81 -9.52
N ALA A 93 7.25 -8.01 -10.52
CA ALA A 93 6.95 -8.88 -11.65
C ALA A 93 6.76 -10.36 -11.26
N GLN A 94 7.37 -10.81 -10.16
CA GLN A 94 7.25 -12.18 -9.65
C GLN A 94 5.99 -12.37 -8.80
N ALA A 95 5.54 -11.31 -8.11
CA ALA A 95 4.38 -11.33 -7.24
C ALA A 95 3.02 -11.40 -7.99
N VAL A 96 3.03 -11.22 -9.31
CA VAL A 96 1.82 -11.15 -10.17
C VAL A 96 1.52 -12.50 -10.88
N ARG A 97 2.25 -13.57 -10.56
CA ARG A 97 1.98 -14.92 -11.11
C ARG A 97 0.99 -15.73 -10.28
#